data_AF-A0A656GKB4-F1
#
_entry.id   AF-A0A656GKB4-F1
#
_cell.length_a   1.000
_cell.length_b   1.000
_cell.length_c   1.000
_cell.angle_alpha   90.00
_cell.angle_beta   90.00
_cell.angle_gamma   90.00
#
_symmetry.space_group_name_H-M   'P 1'
#
loop_
_entity.id
_entity.type
_entity.pdbx_description
1 polymer ?
#
loop_
_entity_poly.entity_id
_entity_poly.type
_entity_poly.pdbx_seq_one_letter_code
_entity_poly.pdbx_strand_id
1 'polypeptide(L)' 'FPTGNHAMWLYYWLASQGIHPLDDVTSVVVPPTQMAQHLQAGRIDGFCVGEPWGASAVQQQLGFTMATSQSIWPDHPG' A
#
# COMPACT_ATOMS: atom_id res chain seq x y z
N PHE A 1 -5.67 -3.98 -9.61
CA PHE A 1 -7.13 -4.20 -9.55
C PHE A 1 -7.54 -4.43 -8.10
N PRO A 2 -8.75 -4.02 -7.67
CA PRO A 2 -9.22 -4.09 -6.28
C PRO A 2 -9.29 -5.52 -5.69
N THR A 3 -9.08 -6.54 -6.53
CA THR A 3 -8.95 -7.96 -6.17
C THR A 3 -7.58 -8.54 -6.58
N GLY A 4 -6.55 -7.71 -6.75
CA GLY A 4 -5.19 -8.18 -7.05
C GLY A 4 -4.40 -8.51 -5.80
N ASN A 5 -3.28 -9.25 -5.95
CA ASN A 5 -2.37 -9.62 -4.84
C ASN A 5 -2.10 -8.47 -3.86
N HIS A 6 -1.89 -7.25 -4.35
CA HIS A 6 -1.64 -6.06 -3.51
C HIS A 6 -2.79 -5.70 -2.55
N ALA A 7 -4.04 -5.86 -2.96
CA ALA A 7 -5.18 -5.61 -2.08
C ALA A 7 -5.24 -6.67 -0.97
N MET A 8 -4.99 -7.94 -1.31
CA MET A 8 -4.90 -9.02 -0.34
C MET A 8 -3.77 -8.79 0.67
N TRP A 9 -2.59 -8.37 0.21
CA TRP A 9 -1.45 -8.05 1.08
C TRP A 9 -1.75 -6.90 2.03
N LEU A 10 -2.36 -5.83 1.52
CA LEU A 10 -2.75 -4.68 2.34
C LEU A 10 -3.76 -5.10 3.42
N TYR A 11 -4.78 -5.87 3.04
CA TYR A 11 -5.81 -6.33 3.97
C TYR A 11 -5.27 -7.29 5.02
N TYR A 12 -4.37 -8.20 4.62
CA TYR A 12 -3.70 -9.09 5.54
C TYR A 12 -2.88 -8.33 6.58
N TRP A 13 -2.11 -7.34 6.12
CA TRP A 13 -1.32 -6.49 7.02
C TRP A 13 -2.21 -5.67 7.96
N LEU A 14 -3.26 -5.01 7.46
CA LEU A 14 -4.22 -4.26 8.30
C LEU A 14 -4.86 -5.17 9.36
N ALA A 15 -5.33 -6.34 8.96
CA ALA A 15 -5.93 -7.31 9.86
C ALA A 15 -4.92 -7.82 10.92
N SER A 16 -3.64 -8.00 10.55
CA SER A 16 -2.57 -8.37 11.50
C SER A 16 -2.35 -7.32 12.60
N GLN A 17 -2.69 -6.06 12.33
CA GLN A 17 -2.62 -4.95 13.27
C GLN A 17 -3.96 -4.72 14.01
N GLY A 18 -4.96 -5.57 13.79
CA GLY A 18 -6.30 -5.44 14.38
C GLY A 18 -7.19 -4.39 13.72
N ILE A 19 -6.83 -3.89 12.53
CA ILE A 19 -7.63 -2.93 11.76
C ILE A 19 -8.48 -3.70 10.74
N HIS A 20 -9.80 -3.51 10.78
CA HIS A 20 -10.71 -4.16 9.85
C HIS A 20 -10.62 -3.48 8.47
N PRO A 21 -10.13 -4.17 7.42
CA PRO A 21 -9.75 -3.53 6.15
C PRO A 21 -10.93 -2.98 5.33
N LEU A 22 -12.16 -3.35 5.69
CA LEU A 22 -13.38 -2.90 5.01
C LEU A 22 -14.24 -1.94 5.85
N ASP A 23 -14.04 -1.91 7.18
CA ASP A 23 -14.88 -1.12 8.08
C ASP A 23 -14.11 0.06 8.68
N ASP A 24 -12.83 -0.16 9.02
CA ASP A 24 -11.97 0.88 9.61
C ASP A 24 -11.21 1.70 8.57
N VAL A 25 -11.21 1.27 7.31
CA VAL A 25 -10.42 1.88 6.23
C VAL A 25 -11.24 2.01 4.96
N THR A 26 -11.14 3.16 4.28
CA THR A 26 -11.72 3.35 2.95
C THR A 26 -10.67 3.05 1.88
N SER A 27 -10.87 1.97 1.14
CA SER A 27 -9.98 1.60 0.04
C SER A 27 -10.42 2.23 -1.28
N VAL A 28 -9.50 2.89 -1.97
CA VAL A 28 -9.72 3.48 -3.30
C VAL A 28 -8.75 2.90 -4.32
N VAL A 29 -9.20 2.80 -5.57
CA VAL A 29 -8.34 2.34 -6.68
C VAL A 29 -7.70 3.55 -7.33
N VAL A 30 -6.38 3.67 -7.20
CA VAL A 30 -5.58 4.74 -7.84
C VAL A 30 -4.61 4.11 -8.84
N PRO A 31 -4.47 4.63 -10.07
CA PRO A 31 -3.45 4.18 -11.01
C PRO A 31 -2.04 4.38 -10.42
N PRO A 32 -1.08 3.45 -10.63
CA PRO A 32 0.25 3.53 -10.00
C PRO A 32 0.99 4.86 -10.23
N THR A 33 0.88 5.44 -11.44
CA THR A 33 1.50 6.73 -11.79
C THR A 33 0.96 7.92 -10.98
N GLN A 34 -0.24 7.79 -10.42
CA GLN A 34 -0.92 8.85 -9.68
C GLN A 34 -0.83 8.65 -8.16
N MET A 35 -0.36 7.49 -7.67
CA MET A 35 -0.34 7.19 -6.23
C MET A 35 0.50 8.21 -5.43
N ALA A 36 1.69 8.56 -5.92
CA ALA A 36 2.55 9.56 -5.26
C ALA A 36 1.89 10.95 -5.20
N GLN A 37 1.22 11.37 -6.27
CA GLN A 37 0.50 12.65 -6.31
C GLN A 37 -0.70 12.65 -5.35
N HIS A 38 -1.41 11.53 -5.25
CA HIS A 38 -2.52 11.39 -4.30
C HIS A 38 -2.05 11.41 -2.86
N LEU A 39 -0.91 10.78 -2.55
CA LEU A 39 -0.28 10.83 -1.23
C LEU A 39 0.14 12.27 -0.89
N GLN A 40 0.82 12.96 -1.82
CA GLN A 40 1.22 14.36 -1.64
C GLN A 40 0.02 15.29 -1.43
N ALA A 41 -1.07 15.05 -2.13
CA ALA A 41 -2.30 15.85 -2.03
C ALA A 41 -3.15 15.50 -0.80
N GLY A 42 -2.74 14.54 0.04
CA GLY A 42 -3.52 14.07 1.20
C GLY A 42 -4.85 13.41 0.83
N ARG A 43 -4.96 12.88 -0.39
CA ARG A 43 -6.16 12.15 -0.85
C ARG A 43 -6.16 10.68 -0.43
N ILE A 44 -4.97 10.16 -0.11
CA ILE A 44 -4.75 8.82 0.44
C ILE A 44 -3.70 8.95 1.54
N ASP A 45 -3.83 8.12 2.58
CA ASP A 45 -2.87 8.06 3.68
C ASP A 45 -1.73 7.06 3.42
N GLY A 46 -1.96 6.11 2.49
CA GLY A 46 -0.97 5.10 2.11
C GLY A 46 -1.42 4.27 0.90
N PHE A 47 -0.50 3.48 0.35
CA PHE A 47 -0.79 2.57 -0.75
C PHE A 47 0.07 1.30 -0.67
N CYS A 48 -0.44 0.18 -1.19
CA CYS A 48 0.33 -1.03 -1.45
C CYS A 48 0.59 -1.14 -2.95
N VAL A 49 1.86 -1.19 -3.36
CA VAL A 49 2.25 -1.23 -4.77
C VAL A 49 3.57 -1.98 -4.92
N GLY A 50 3.76 -2.60 -6.09
CA GLY A 50 5.07 -3.12 -6.49
C GLY A 50 6.06 -2.00 -6.82
N GLU A 51 7.34 -2.35 -6.84
CA GLU A 51 8.40 -1.46 -7.32
C GLU A 51 8.14 -1.01 -8.77
N PRO A 52 8.58 0.20 -9.17
CA PRO A 52 9.44 1.15 -8.45
C PRO A 52 8.68 2.24 -7.67
N TRP A 53 7.36 2.18 -7.61
CA TRP A 53 6.53 3.30 -7.13
C TRP A 53 6.73 3.61 -5.65
N GLY A 54 6.89 2.58 -4.81
CA GLY A 54 7.24 2.76 -3.39
C GLY A 54 8.57 3.49 -3.21
N ALA A 55 9.61 3.06 -3.92
CA ALA A 55 10.92 3.71 -3.89
C ALA A 55 10.86 5.17 -4.39
N SER A 56 10.07 5.42 -5.43
CA SER A 56 9.85 6.78 -5.96
C SER A 56 9.21 7.71 -4.93
N ALA A 57 8.21 7.25 -4.17
CA ALA A 57 7.57 8.05 -3.13
C ALA A 57 8.52 8.38 -1.96
N VAL A 58 9.37 7.42 -1.56
CA VAL A 58 10.41 7.64 -0.54
C VAL A 58 11.47 8.63 -1.02
N GLN A 59 11.94 8.49 -2.27
CA GLN A 59 12.93 9.39 -2.86
C GLN A 59 12.42 10.83 -2.95
N GLN A 60 11.12 11.00 -3.23
CA GLN A 60 10.46 12.30 -3.27
C GLN A 60 10.09 12.85 -1.88
N GLN A 61 10.45 12.14 -0.79
CA GLN A 61 10.12 12.49 0.59
C GLN A 61 8.61 12.68 0.84
N LEU A 62 7.77 11.99 0.04
CA LEU A 62 6.31 12.05 0.15
C LEU A 62 5.77 11.07 1.20
N GLY A 63 6.61 10.13 1.64
CA GLY A 63 6.28 9.13 2.65
C GLY A 63 7.46 8.24 2.96
N PHE A 64 7.21 7.16 3.69
CA PHE A 64 8.18 6.14 4.06
C PHE A 64 7.59 4.75 3.83
N THR A 65 8.46 3.75 3.65
CA THR A 65 8.02 2.34 3.58
C THR A 65 7.70 1.85 4.99
N MET A 66 6.42 1.57 5.26
CA MET A 66 5.99 1.08 6.58
C MET A 66 6.28 -0.42 6.77
N ALA A 67 6.02 -1.23 5.75
CA ALA A 67 6.30 -2.66 5.74
C ALA A 67 6.59 -3.11 4.30
N THR A 68 7.48 -4.08 4.16
CA THR A 68 7.69 -4.79 2.88
C THR A 68 6.92 -6.10 2.91
N SER A 69 6.52 -6.62 1.76
CA SER A 69 5.83 -7.92 1.70
C SER A 69 6.70 -9.04 2.29
N GLN A 70 8.02 -8.98 2.10
CA GLN A 70 8.99 -9.88 2.76
C GLN A 70 9.03 -9.74 4.29
N SER A 71 8.78 -8.56 4.85
CA SER A 71 8.67 -8.39 6.31
C SER A 71 7.36 -8.93 6.89
N ILE A 72 6.33 -9.06 6.06
CA ILE A 72 5.01 -9.56 6.44
C ILE A 72 4.94 -11.08 6.29
N TRP A 73 5.42 -11.61 5.17
CA TRP A 73 5.56 -13.03 4.92
C TRP A 73 6.85 -13.29 4.13
N PRO A 74 7.92 -13.76 4.80
CA PRO A 74 9.15 -14.14 4.13
C PRO A 74 8.90 -15.26 3.10
N ASP A 75 9.40 -15.08 1.88
CA ASP A 75 9.35 -16.05 0.78
C ASP A 75 7.93 -16.33 0.25
N HIS A 76 7.04 -15.34 0.36
CA HIS A 76 5.72 -15.44 -0.26
C HIS A 76 5.80 -15.54 -1.79
N PRO A 77 4.90 -16.29 -2.44
CA PRO A 77 4.82 -16.28 -3.90
C PRO A 77 4.39 -14.89 -4.41
N GLY A 78 5.06 -14.43 -5.47
CA GLY A 78 4.82 -13.13 -6.13
C GLY A 78 3.55 -13.11 -6.98
#